data_AF-A0A9E0IPM1-F1
#
_entry.id   AF-A0A9E0IPM1-F1
#
_cell.length_a   1.000
_cell.length_b   1.000
_cell.length_c   1.000
_cell.angle_alpha   90.00
_cell.angle_beta   90.00
_cell.angle_gamma   90.00
#
_symmetry.space_group_name_H-M   'P 1'
#
loop_
_entity.id
_entity.type
_entity.pdbx_description
1 polymer ?
#
loop_
_entity_poly.entity_id
_entity_poly.type
_entity_poly.pdbx_seq_one_letter_code
_entity_poly.pdbx_strand_id
1 'polypeptide(L)'
;MPAPVATAMQQLARTKFMSFGLTVPERWQQPAGEAGDQFNNAFEPSEKVTQPAAPPLVLPASMNLYHTDAQKMHNAKIGAFIDGITSAICSGWDSWQKAATLATVTVTGPMASGGVLVGPPMMPLIMASAPKSSPMQLKYSTAVAGAFGDAWLMFTQTVKVAGLPWYPAFALFPGPMAPPTPNVPTPFATLVQVPASISTMALKGMMIGKLGDPMAPFHAQLFEAISFAIEQMYNLWKVSTMVTNVMGTGAVATFAPPVVPAGPVVGIANMPPGGLV
;
A
#
# COMPACT_ATOMS: atom_id res chain seq x y z
N MET A 1 -3.27 2.00 -14.67
CA MET A 1 -2.78 0.63 -14.58
C MET A 1 -3.60 -0.22 -13.61
N PRO A 2 -3.49 -1.56 -13.68
CA PRO A 2 -4.04 -2.42 -12.63
C PRO A 2 -3.41 -2.07 -11.28
N ALA A 3 -4.18 -2.33 -10.21
CA ALA A 3 -3.70 -2.21 -8.84
C ALA A 3 -2.42 -3.03 -8.59
N PRO A 4 -1.67 -2.75 -7.50
CA PRO A 4 -0.42 -3.45 -7.20
C PRO A 4 -0.54 -4.98 -7.29
N VAL A 5 0.39 -5.61 -7.99
CA VAL A 5 0.41 -7.06 -8.18
C VAL A 5 0.96 -7.74 -6.91
N ALA A 6 0.19 -8.69 -6.35
CA ALA A 6 0.54 -9.36 -5.10
C ALA A 6 1.94 -9.99 -5.13
N THR A 7 2.28 -10.75 -6.18
CA THR A 7 3.58 -11.42 -6.31
C THR A 7 4.76 -10.44 -6.29
N ALA A 8 4.60 -9.26 -6.88
CA ALA A 8 5.64 -8.23 -6.84
C ALA A 8 5.80 -7.65 -5.43
N MET A 9 4.69 -7.35 -4.75
CA MET A 9 4.74 -6.85 -3.35
C MET A 9 5.34 -7.88 -2.40
N GLN A 10 5.00 -9.16 -2.57
CA GLN A 10 5.57 -10.29 -1.83
C GLN A 10 7.09 -10.37 -1.97
N GLN A 11 7.58 -10.32 -3.22
CA GLN A 11 9.02 -10.38 -3.51
C GLN A 11 9.77 -9.22 -2.88
N LEU A 12 9.23 -7.99 -2.95
CA LEU A 12 9.83 -6.83 -2.29
C LEU A 12 9.88 -6.98 -0.77
N ALA A 13 8.78 -7.39 -0.15
CA ALA A 13 8.70 -7.58 1.29
C ALA A 13 9.67 -8.68 1.75
N ARG A 14 9.69 -9.84 1.06
CA ARG A 14 10.62 -10.93 1.36
C ARG A 14 12.07 -10.49 1.20
N THR A 15 12.42 -9.84 0.09
CA THR A 15 13.80 -9.37 -0.16
C THR A 15 14.26 -8.38 0.91
N LYS A 16 13.39 -7.43 1.27
CA LYS A 16 13.68 -6.50 2.36
C LYS A 16 13.82 -7.22 3.70
N PHE A 17 12.98 -8.21 4.00
CA PHE A 17 13.08 -8.98 5.23
C PHE A 17 14.39 -9.79 5.31
N MET A 18 14.77 -10.45 4.21
CA MET A 18 16.04 -11.18 4.09
C MET A 18 17.25 -10.27 4.33
N SER A 19 17.17 -8.99 3.92
CA SER A 19 18.28 -8.05 4.08
C SER A 19 18.67 -7.76 5.53
N PHE A 20 17.82 -8.08 6.50
CA PHE A 20 18.14 -7.89 7.92
C PHE A 20 19.07 -8.96 8.49
N GLY A 21 19.30 -10.08 7.79
CA GLY A 21 20.24 -11.13 8.23
C GLY A 21 19.90 -11.73 9.60
N LEU A 22 18.61 -11.81 9.94
CA LEU A 22 18.14 -12.26 11.25
C LEU A 22 18.52 -13.73 11.49
N THR A 23 18.97 -14.06 12.70
CA THR A 23 19.37 -15.42 13.08
C THR A 23 18.39 -16.05 14.07
N VAL A 24 18.10 -17.35 13.92
CA VAL A 24 17.30 -18.14 14.86
C VAL A 24 18.06 -19.39 15.36
N PRO A 25 17.99 -19.71 16.66
CA PRO A 25 17.40 -18.90 17.73
C PRO A 25 18.16 -17.57 17.95
N GLU A 26 17.44 -16.55 18.43
CA GLU A 26 18.05 -15.24 18.72
C GLU A 26 19.07 -15.36 19.86
N ARG A 27 20.17 -14.61 19.76
CA ARG A 27 21.20 -14.50 20.81
C ARG A 27 21.85 -15.84 21.21
N TRP A 28 21.85 -16.83 20.31
CA TRP A 28 22.61 -18.05 20.51
C TRP A 28 24.10 -17.75 20.69
N GLN A 29 24.72 -18.42 21.65
CA GLN A 29 26.16 -18.45 21.82
C GLN A 29 26.59 -19.91 21.86
N GLN A 30 27.48 -20.29 20.95
CA GLN A 30 28.00 -21.64 20.91
C GLN A 30 28.74 -21.95 22.22
N PRO A 31 28.35 -23.00 22.97
CA PRO A 31 29.08 -23.39 24.18
C PRO A 31 30.52 -23.76 23.86
N ALA A 32 31.44 -23.46 24.78
CA ALA A 32 32.87 -23.74 24.68
C ALA A 32 33.38 -24.47 25.93
N GLY A 33 34.58 -25.07 25.84
CA GLY A 33 35.17 -25.87 26.92
C GLY A 33 34.32 -27.11 27.23
N GLU A 34 34.28 -27.52 28.51
CA GLU A 34 33.50 -28.68 28.96
C GLU A 34 32.02 -28.60 28.58
N ALA A 35 31.43 -27.41 28.61
CA ALA A 35 30.06 -27.19 28.17
C ALA A 35 29.88 -27.42 26.66
N GLY A 36 30.91 -27.11 25.85
CA GLY A 36 30.97 -27.42 24.43
C GLY A 36 31.02 -28.92 24.16
N ASP A 37 31.79 -29.66 24.96
CA ASP A 37 31.86 -31.12 24.86
C ASP A 37 30.53 -31.76 25.23
N GLN A 38 29.91 -31.32 26.33
CA GLN A 38 28.57 -31.77 26.71
C GLN A 38 27.53 -31.48 25.63
N PHE A 39 27.54 -30.27 25.05
CA PHE A 39 26.65 -29.91 23.95
C PHE A 39 26.87 -30.83 22.74
N ASN A 40 28.10 -31.03 22.30
CA ASN A 40 28.42 -31.87 21.15
C ASN A 40 28.08 -33.35 21.37
N ASN A 41 28.15 -33.84 22.60
CA ASN A 41 27.82 -35.21 22.97
C ASN A 41 26.32 -35.44 23.15
N ALA A 42 25.53 -34.37 23.29
CA ALA A 42 24.07 -34.46 23.43
C ALA A 42 23.35 -34.78 22.11
N PHE A 43 24.03 -34.69 20.97
CA PHE A 43 23.45 -34.88 19.64
C PHE A 43 23.97 -36.14 18.95
N GLU A 44 23.08 -36.83 18.24
CA GLU A 44 23.47 -37.90 17.33
C GLU A 44 24.31 -37.35 16.17
N PRO A 45 25.19 -38.16 15.54
CA PRO A 45 26.01 -37.70 14.42
C PRO A 45 25.21 -37.07 13.27
N SER A 46 24.01 -37.59 12.99
CA SER A 46 23.05 -37.08 12.00
C SER A 46 22.48 -35.70 12.35
N GLU A 47 22.49 -35.32 13.63
CA GLU A 47 21.90 -34.06 14.11
C GLU A 47 22.92 -32.93 14.19
N LYS A 48 24.22 -33.25 14.11
CA LYS A 48 25.29 -32.26 14.25
C LYS A 48 25.35 -31.28 13.08
N VAL A 49 25.04 -31.75 11.87
CA VAL A 49 25.09 -30.95 10.65
C VAL A 49 23.95 -31.35 9.72
N THR A 50 23.06 -30.41 9.44
CA THR A 50 21.89 -30.56 8.56
C THR A 50 21.78 -29.36 7.63
N GLN A 51 20.98 -29.51 6.58
CA GLN A 51 20.80 -28.47 5.58
C GLN A 51 19.67 -27.49 5.96
N PRO A 52 19.92 -26.16 5.94
CA PRO A 52 18.88 -25.16 6.16
C PRO A 52 17.99 -24.96 4.91
N ALA A 53 16.83 -24.33 5.10
CA ALA A 53 15.97 -23.93 3.98
C ALA A 53 16.56 -22.75 3.19
N ALA A 54 16.38 -22.79 1.87
CA ALA A 54 16.76 -21.73 0.93
C ALA A 54 15.56 -21.32 0.04
N PRO A 55 15.42 -20.02 -0.33
CA PRO A 55 16.19 -18.88 0.19
C PRO A 55 15.78 -18.56 1.65
N PRO A 56 16.74 -18.20 2.53
CA PRO A 56 16.46 -18.01 3.95
C PRO A 56 15.80 -16.65 4.23
N LEU A 57 14.61 -16.63 4.85
CA LEU A 57 14.06 -15.41 5.46
C LEU A 57 14.75 -15.09 6.78
N VAL A 58 15.11 -16.14 7.53
CA VAL A 58 16.01 -16.09 8.68
C VAL A 58 17.12 -17.13 8.50
N LEU A 59 18.26 -16.88 9.10
CA LEU A 59 19.44 -17.75 9.12
C LEU A 59 19.41 -18.65 10.36
N PRO A 60 19.86 -19.90 10.28
CA PRO A 60 20.05 -20.71 11.47
C PRO A 60 21.30 -20.23 12.23
N ALA A 61 21.30 -20.34 13.57
CA ALA A 61 22.46 -19.96 14.38
C ALA A 61 23.65 -20.93 14.21
N SER A 62 23.39 -22.18 13.84
CA SER A 62 24.40 -23.14 13.39
C SER A 62 23.75 -24.19 12.48
N MET A 63 24.55 -25.12 11.93
CA MET A 63 24.03 -26.22 11.11
C MET A 63 23.46 -27.38 11.93
N ASN A 64 23.33 -27.24 13.25
CA ASN A 64 22.69 -28.26 14.07
C ASN A 64 21.20 -28.43 13.67
N LEU A 65 20.69 -29.67 13.72
CA LEU A 65 19.33 -30.03 13.32
C LEU A 65 18.29 -29.07 13.90
N TYR A 66 18.32 -28.83 15.21
CA TYR A 66 17.34 -27.98 15.90
C TYR A 66 17.38 -26.52 15.44
N HIS A 67 18.56 -25.98 15.13
CA HIS A 67 18.68 -24.63 14.57
C HIS A 67 18.17 -24.56 13.13
N THR A 68 18.49 -25.55 12.31
CA THR A 68 17.98 -25.60 10.93
C THR A 68 16.48 -25.84 10.88
N ASP A 69 15.91 -26.61 11.81
CA ASP A 69 14.47 -26.88 11.87
C ASP A 69 13.69 -25.70 12.43
N ALA A 70 14.23 -25.01 13.44
CA ALA A 70 13.70 -23.71 13.87
C ALA A 70 13.70 -22.73 12.70
N GLN A 71 14.79 -22.66 11.92
CA GLN A 71 14.88 -21.82 10.74
C GLN A 71 13.84 -22.18 9.68
N LYS A 72 13.67 -23.46 9.34
CA LYS A 72 12.63 -23.91 8.39
C LYS A 72 11.24 -23.52 8.87
N MET A 73 10.95 -23.73 10.15
CA MET A 73 9.65 -23.39 10.75
C MET A 73 9.38 -21.88 10.68
N HIS A 74 10.36 -21.05 11.06
CA HIS A 74 10.22 -19.59 11.00
C HIS A 74 10.10 -19.07 9.57
N ASN A 75 10.89 -19.59 8.63
CA ASN A 75 10.77 -19.26 7.21
C ASN A 75 9.37 -19.56 6.68
N ALA A 76 8.83 -20.74 6.99
CA ALA A 76 7.50 -21.13 6.56
C ALA A 76 6.42 -20.20 7.13
N LYS A 77 6.45 -19.95 8.45
CA LYS A 77 5.43 -19.11 9.13
C LYS A 77 5.51 -17.63 8.74
N ILE A 78 6.71 -17.04 8.76
CA ILE A 78 6.92 -15.64 8.41
C ILE A 78 6.65 -15.43 6.91
N GLY A 79 7.14 -16.33 6.06
CA GLY A 79 6.91 -16.27 4.62
C GLY A 79 5.43 -16.36 4.27
N ALA A 80 4.70 -17.32 4.84
CA ALA A 80 3.26 -17.44 4.63
C ALA A 80 2.50 -16.20 5.13
N PHE A 81 2.91 -15.62 6.25
CA PHE A 81 2.29 -14.38 6.74
C PHE A 81 2.55 -13.19 5.81
N ILE A 82 3.81 -12.96 5.39
CA ILE A 82 4.17 -11.92 4.42
C ILE A 82 3.36 -12.08 3.15
N ASP A 83 3.27 -13.31 2.63
CA ASP A 83 2.55 -13.57 1.38
C ASP A 83 1.05 -13.29 1.50
N GLY A 84 0.45 -13.77 2.59
CA GLY A 84 -0.97 -13.58 2.84
C GLY A 84 -1.33 -12.12 3.08
N ILE A 85 -0.55 -11.39 3.89
CA ILE A 85 -0.87 -9.99 4.22
C ILE A 85 -0.65 -9.04 3.03
N THR A 86 0.40 -9.25 2.26
CA THR A 86 0.65 -8.45 1.03
C THR A 86 -0.40 -8.73 -0.04
N SER A 87 -0.85 -9.99 -0.19
CA SER A 87 -1.98 -10.31 -1.07
C SER A 87 -3.26 -9.60 -0.63
N ALA A 88 -3.53 -9.59 0.68
CA ALA A 88 -4.70 -8.92 1.24
C ALA A 88 -4.64 -7.39 1.05
N ILE A 89 -3.45 -6.79 1.18
CA ILE A 89 -3.22 -5.37 0.88
C ILE A 89 -3.51 -5.08 -0.60
N CYS A 90 -2.95 -5.86 -1.52
CA CYS A 90 -3.17 -5.69 -2.96
C CYS A 90 -4.65 -5.82 -3.34
N SER A 91 -5.35 -6.82 -2.79
CA SER A 91 -6.80 -7.01 -3.00
C SER A 91 -7.61 -5.84 -2.45
N GLY A 92 -7.27 -5.36 -1.25
CA GLY A 92 -7.92 -4.21 -0.64
C GLY A 92 -7.69 -2.92 -1.43
N TRP A 93 -6.48 -2.72 -1.94
CA TRP A 93 -6.12 -1.59 -2.79
C TRP A 93 -6.87 -1.62 -4.12
N ASP A 94 -6.96 -2.78 -4.78
CA ASP A 94 -7.72 -2.93 -6.02
C ASP A 94 -9.20 -2.59 -5.83
N SER A 95 -9.80 -3.13 -4.77
CA SER A 95 -11.19 -2.83 -4.40
C SER A 95 -11.38 -1.34 -4.11
N TRP A 96 -10.44 -0.73 -3.40
CA TRP A 96 -10.45 0.70 -3.10
C TRP A 96 -10.35 1.55 -4.35
N GLN A 97 -9.41 1.27 -5.24
CA GLN A 97 -9.18 2.02 -6.48
C GLN A 97 -10.42 2.00 -7.37
N LYS A 98 -11.07 0.83 -7.51
CA LYS A 98 -12.31 0.67 -8.29
C LYS A 98 -13.47 1.47 -7.70
N ALA A 99 -13.53 1.60 -6.39
CA ALA A 99 -14.60 2.30 -5.68
C ALA A 99 -14.32 3.80 -5.44
N ALA A 100 -13.09 4.25 -5.67
CA ALA A 100 -12.67 5.62 -5.38
C ALA A 100 -13.38 6.63 -6.30
N THR A 101 -13.75 7.76 -5.72
CA THR A 101 -14.41 8.88 -6.39
C THR A 101 -13.65 10.17 -6.12
N LEU A 102 -13.76 11.12 -7.04
CA LEU A 102 -13.22 12.48 -6.88
C LEU A 102 -14.41 13.41 -6.97
N ALA A 103 -14.74 14.09 -5.87
CA ALA A 103 -15.89 14.97 -5.82
C ALA A 103 -15.46 16.44 -5.79
N THR A 104 -16.41 17.33 -6.08
CA THR A 104 -16.33 18.78 -5.84
C THR A 104 -15.13 19.49 -6.51
N VAL A 105 -14.69 18.98 -7.66
CA VAL A 105 -13.69 19.67 -8.49
C VAL A 105 -14.36 20.91 -9.06
N THR A 106 -13.71 22.07 -8.93
CA THR A 106 -14.21 23.32 -9.48
C THR A 106 -13.79 23.43 -10.94
N VAL A 107 -14.72 23.86 -11.79
CA VAL A 107 -14.50 24.09 -13.23
C VAL A 107 -14.57 25.58 -13.50
N THR A 108 -13.53 26.12 -14.13
CA THR A 108 -13.45 27.53 -14.55
C THR A 108 -12.87 27.62 -15.96
N GLY A 109 -13.76 27.75 -16.94
CA GLY A 109 -13.42 27.61 -18.35
C GLY A 109 -12.76 26.25 -18.60
N PRO A 110 -11.56 26.22 -19.20
CA PRO A 110 -10.89 24.96 -19.49
C PRO A 110 -10.23 24.29 -18.28
N MET A 111 -10.14 25.01 -17.15
CA MET A 111 -9.32 24.63 -16.00
C MET A 111 -10.15 23.92 -14.93
N ALA A 112 -9.54 22.92 -14.29
CA ALA A 112 -10.09 22.18 -13.17
C ALA A 112 -9.18 22.31 -11.94
N SER A 113 -9.75 22.55 -10.75
CA SER A 113 -8.98 22.71 -9.51
C SER A 113 -9.72 22.18 -8.28
N GLY A 114 -8.96 21.87 -7.23
CA GLY A 114 -9.51 21.45 -5.93
C GLY A 114 -10.02 20.01 -5.92
N GLY A 115 -11.22 19.80 -5.38
CA GLY A 115 -11.85 18.49 -5.20
C GLY A 115 -11.36 17.68 -4.00
N VAL A 116 -11.96 16.52 -3.78
CA VAL A 116 -11.60 15.59 -2.69
C VAL A 116 -11.65 14.16 -3.21
N LEU A 117 -10.55 13.43 -3.07
CA LEU A 117 -10.49 12.00 -3.36
C LEU A 117 -11.05 11.21 -2.16
N VAL A 118 -12.08 10.43 -2.41
CA VAL A 118 -12.78 9.63 -1.39
C VAL A 118 -12.82 8.18 -1.85
N GLY A 119 -12.63 7.26 -0.93
CA GLY A 119 -12.82 5.83 -1.19
C GLY A 119 -13.24 5.10 0.06
N PRO A 120 -13.57 3.80 -0.05
CA PRO A 120 -13.95 2.99 1.10
C PRO A 120 -12.82 2.91 2.15
N PRO A 121 -13.14 2.59 3.42
CA PRO A 121 -12.11 2.39 4.44
C PRO A 121 -11.23 1.18 4.09
N MET A 122 -9.92 1.36 4.09
CA MET A 122 -8.96 0.32 3.69
C MET A 122 -8.87 -0.86 4.67
N MET A 123 -8.98 -0.62 5.97
CA MET A 123 -8.82 -1.67 6.98
C MET A 123 -9.81 -2.84 6.77
N PRO A 124 -11.14 -2.61 6.64
CA PRO A 124 -12.08 -3.68 6.31
C PRO A 124 -11.76 -4.44 5.02
N LEU A 125 -11.29 -3.75 3.98
CA LEU A 125 -10.96 -4.37 2.69
C LEU A 125 -9.77 -5.33 2.82
N ILE A 126 -8.73 -4.92 3.57
CA ILE A 126 -7.56 -5.77 3.85
C ILE A 126 -7.99 -6.96 4.73
N MET A 127 -8.72 -6.70 5.81
CA MET A 127 -9.12 -7.73 6.77
C MET A 127 -10.08 -8.79 6.19
N ALA A 128 -10.73 -8.50 5.06
CA ALA A 128 -11.53 -9.48 4.33
C ALA A 128 -10.72 -10.74 4.00
N SER A 129 -9.47 -10.58 3.56
CA SER A 129 -8.60 -11.69 3.11
C SER A 129 -7.28 -11.82 3.88
N ALA A 130 -7.03 -10.97 4.88
CA ALA A 130 -5.81 -11.03 5.69
C ALA A 130 -5.67 -12.36 6.48
N PRO A 131 -4.43 -12.84 6.73
CA PRO A 131 -4.18 -13.99 7.58
C PRO A 131 -4.76 -13.81 8.97
N LYS A 132 -5.62 -14.74 9.41
CA LYS A 132 -6.34 -14.66 10.68
C LYS A 132 -6.64 -16.01 11.31
N SER A 133 -5.91 -17.07 10.93
CA SER A 133 -6.18 -18.43 11.43
C SER A 133 -5.66 -18.68 12.84
N SER A 134 -4.83 -17.79 13.39
CA SER A 134 -4.38 -17.82 14.78
C SER A 134 -4.51 -16.44 15.44
N PRO A 135 -4.57 -16.38 16.78
CA PRO A 135 -4.59 -15.10 17.51
C PRO A 135 -3.42 -14.19 17.14
N MET A 136 -2.23 -14.77 16.92
CA MET A 136 -1.05 -14.01 16.51
C MET A 136 -1.20 -13.41 15.11
N GLN A 137 -1.66 -14.21 14.13
CA GLN A 137 -1.93 -13.70 12.79
C GLN A 137 -2.99 -12.59 12.81
N LEU A 138 -4.08 -12.78 13.56
CA LEU A 138 -5.12 -11.76 13.70
C LEU A 138 -4.56 -10.46 14.28
N LYS A 139 -3.74 -10.54 15.34
CA LYS A 139 -3.10 -9.38 15.99
C LYS A 139 -2.22 -8.61 14.99
N TYR A 140 -1.33 -9.31 14.29
CA TYR A 140 -0.43 -8.69 13.31
C TYR A 140 -1.20 -8.13 12.09
N SER A 141 -2.15 -8.87 11.54
CA SER A 141 -2.99 -8.42 10.43
C SER A 141 -3.80 -7.17 10.80
N THR A 142 -4.35 -7.11 12.01
CA THR A 142 -5.08 -5.94 12.52
C THR A 142 -4.15 -4.73 12.64
N ALA A 143 -2.91 -4.92 13.14
CA ALA A 143 -1.93 -3.85 13.22
C ALA A 143 -1.56 -3.31 11.83
N VAL A 144 -1.29 -4.20 10.87
CA VAL A 144 -0.97 -3.82 9.48
C VAL A 144 -2.14 -3.12 8.80
N ALA A 145 -3.33 -3.72 8.82
CA ALA A 145 -4.51 -3.19 8.17
C ALA A 145 -4.96 -1.86 8.78
N GLY A 146 -4.91 -1.73 10.11
CA GLY A 146 -5.22 -0.48 10.80
C GLY A 146 -4.20 0.61 10.48
N ALA A 147 -2.89 0.30 10.51
CA ALA A 147 -1.84 1.28 10.20
C ALA A 147 -1.94 1.77 8.76
N PHE A 148 -2.07 0.84 7.81
CA PHE A 148 -2.18 1.21 6.41
C PHE A 148 -3.50 1.95 6.13
N GLY A 149 -4.59 1.57 6.79
CA GLY A 149 -5.88 2.26 6.64
C GLY A 149 -5.85 3.72 7.08
N ASP A 150 -5.29 4.00 8.26
CA ASP A 150 -5.14 5.37 8.75
C ASP A 150 -4.17 6.17 7.86
N ALA A 151 -3.04 5.56 7.49
CA ALA A 151 -2.05 6.16 6.60
C ALA A 151 -2.62 6.54 5.24
N TRP A 152 -3.40 5.64 4.64
CA TRP A 152 -4.01 5.82 3.34
C TRP A 152 -5.07 6.92 3.38
N LEU A 153 -5.89 6.97 4.43
CA LEU A 153 -6.87 8.04 4.62
C LEU A 153 -6.19 9.41 4.78
N MET A 154 -5.14 9.50 5.60
CA MET A 154 -4.35 10.74 5.73
C MET A 154 -3.78 11.18 4.39
N PHE A 155 -3.28 10.24 3.59
CA PHE A 155 -2.75 10.53 2.25
C PHE A 155 -3.85 11.03 1.30
N THR A 156 -4.98 10.33 1.19
CA THR A 156 -6.03 10.66 0.20
C THR A 156 -6.65 12.03 0.46
N GLN A 157 -6.72 12.47 1.72
CA GLN A 157 -7.17 13.80 2.10
C GLN A 157 -6.31 14.93 1.51
N THR A 158 -5.03 14.65 1.23
CA THR A 158 -4.09 15.62 0.63
C THR A 158 -4.22 15.73 -0.88
N VAL A 159 -4.94 14.80 -1.53
CA VAL A 159 -5.01 14.73 -2.99
C VAL A 159 -5.93 15.82 -3.52
N LYS A 160 -5.40 16.68 -4.41
CA LYS A 160 -6.13 17.79 -5.06
C LYS A 160 -5.76 17.97 -6.53
N VAL A 161 -6.71 18.45 -7.32
CA VAL A 161 -6.50 18.86 -8.71
C VAL A 161 -5.79 20.21 -8.75
N ALA A 162 -4.68 20.28 -9.49
CA ALA A 162 -3.72 21.38 -9.45
C ALA A 162 -3.90 22.44 -10.57
N GLY A 163 -5.14 22.86 -10.86
CA GLY A 163 -5.36 23.82 -11.96
C GLY A 163 -4.99 23.21 -13.31
N LEU A 164 -5.61 22.08 -13.66
CA LEU A 164 -5.28 21.30 -14.85
C LEU A 164 -6.24 21.62 -16.01
N PRO A 165 -5.77 21.67 -17.27
CA PRO A 165 -6.60 21.99 -18.43
C PRO A 165 -7.44 20.77 -18.87
N TRP A 166 -8.35 20.33 -18.01
CA TRP A 166 -9.14 19.12 -18.22
C TRP A 166 -10.27 19.26 -19.24
N TYR A 167 -10.75 20.47 -19.50
CA TYR A 167 -11.91 20.69 -20.36
C TYR A 167 -11.65 21.75 -21.43
N PRO A 168 -10.74 21.57 -22.39
CA PRO A 168 -10.43 22.59 -23.39
C PRO A 168 -11.67 23.20 -24.10
N ALA A 169 -12.70 22.39 -24.36
CA ALA A 169 -13.96 22.83 -24.97
C ALA A 169 -14.77 23.83 -24.12
N PHE A 170 -14.51 23.91 -22.81
CA PHE A 170 -15.20 24.80 -21.89
C PHE A 170 -14.65 26.23 -21.89
N ALA A 171 -13.59 26.52 -22.65
CA ALA A 171 -13.11 27.88 -22.84
C ALA A 171 -14.14 28.75 -23.59
N LEU A 172 -14.87 28.16 -24.54
CA LEU A 172 -15.84 28.85 -25.38
C LEU A 172 -16.98 27.89 -25.76
N PHE A 173 -17.89 27.64 -24.83
CA PHE A 173 -19.00 26.71 -25.04
C PHE A 173 -20.23 27.41 -25.68
N PRO A 174 -20.77 26.91 -26.80
CA PRO A 174 -21.84 27.57 -27.54
C PRO A 174 -23.24 27.19 -27.02
N GLY A 175 -23.52 27.44 -25.75
CA GLY A 175 -24.80 27.09 -25.14
C GLY A 175 -24.96 27.61 -23.71
N PRO A 176 -26.17 27.55 -23.14
CA PRO A 176 -26.44 28.07 -21.79
C PRO A 176 -25.76 27.21 -20.70
N MET A 177 -25.61 25.92 -20.96
CA MET A 177 -25.09 24.94 -20.02
C MET A 177 -24.34 23.85 -20.76
N ALA A 178 -23.11 23.58 -20.32
CA ALA A 178 -22.29 22.50 -20.86
C ALA A 178 -22.74 21.15 -20.29
N PRO A 179 -22.97 20.14 -21.15
CA PRO A 179 -23.31 18.80 -20.68
C PRO A 179 -22.11 18.16 -19.96
N PRO A 180 -22.35 17.08 -19.18
CA PRO A 180 -21.28 16.28 -18.60
C PRO A 180 -20.24 15.87 -19.65
N THR A 181 -19.03 16.41 -19.52
CA THR A 181 -17.91 16.20 -20.45
C THR A 181 -16.75 15.56 -19.69
N PRO A 182 -16.16 14.45 -20.17
CA PRO A 182 -15.04 13.82 -19.49
C PRO A 182 -13.79 14.69 -19.54
N ASN A 183 -12.92 14.56 -18.53
CA ASN A 183 -11.63 15.24 -18.52
C ASN A 183 -10.67 14.67 -19.56
N VAL A 184 -9.70 15.47 -19.98
CA VAL A 184 -8.47 14.97 -20.61
C VAL A 184 -7.78 14.00 -19.62
N PRO A 185 -7.59 12.72 -19.99
CA PRO A 185 -6.90 11.75 -19.15
C PRO A 185 -5.57 12.28 -18.65
N THR A 186 -5.35 12.20 -17.35
CA THR A 186 -4.19 12.84 -16.70
C THR A 186 -3.55 11.89 -15.70
N PRO A 187 -2.21 11.73 -15.67
CA PRO A 187 -1.57 10.87 -14.70
C PRO A 187 -1.84 11.31 -13.27
N PHE A 188 -2.11 10.35 -12.36
CA PHE A 188 -2.39 10.62 -10.96
C PHE A 188 -1.24 11.36 -10.26
N ALA A 189 0.00 11.10 -10.68
CA ALA A 189 1.20 11.81 -10.21
C ALA A 189 1.18 13.33 -10.43
N THR A 190 0.37 13.84 -11.36
CA THR A 190 0.27 15.30 -11.63
C THR A 190 -0.65 16.04 -10.65
N LEU A 191 -1.45 15.32 -9.88
CA LEU A 191 -2.27 15.90 -8.82
C LEU A 191 -1.38 16.30 -7.64
N VAL A 192 -1.78 17.35 -6.91
CA VAL A 192 -1.17 17.67 -5.62
C VAL A 192 -1.41 16.51 -4.68
N GLN A 193 -0.37 16.04 -4.01
CA GLN A 193 -0.46 14.95 -3.03
C GLN A 193 0.75 14.98 -2.09
N VAL A 194 0.53 14.61 -0.83
CA VAL A 194 1.58 14.54 0.20
C VAL A 194 1.63 13.12 0.78
N PRO A 195 2.51 12.24 0.26
CA PRO A 195 2.54 10.83 0.65
C PRO A 195 3.36 10.54 1.92
N ALA A 196 3.55 11.53 2.81
CA ALA A 196 4.38 11.35 4.00
C ALA A 196 3.87 10.23 4.94
N SER A 197 2.55 10.09 5.06
CA SER A 197 1.90 9.06 5.90
C SER A 197 2.13 7.64 5.41
N ILE A 198 2.36 7.45 4.11
CA ILE A 198 2.58 6.14 3.47
C ILE A 198 4.08 5.84 3.26
N SER A 199 4.97 6.65 3.82
CA SER A 199 6.40 6.35 3.86
C SER A 199 6.68 5.14 4.75
N THR A 200 7.75 4.41 4.44
CA THR A 200 8.21 3.21 5.14
C THR A 200 8.38 3.49 6.63
N MET A 201 8.98 4.63 6.97
CA MET A 201 9.22 5.03 8.35
C MET A 201 7.91 5.31 9.10
N ALA A 202 6.99 6.06 8.49
CA ALA A 202 5.71 6.37 9.11
C ALA A 202 4.84 5.11 9.30
N LEU A 203 4.71 4.29 8.25
CA LEU A 203 3.95 3.04 8.29
C LEU A 203 4.49 2.06 9.32
N LYS A 204 5.82 1.85 9.34
CA LYS A 204 6.48 1.01 10.35
C LYS A 204 6.14 1.49 11.76
N GLY A 205 6.29 2.79 12.03
CA GLY A 205 5.98 3.38 13.34
C GLY A 205 4.52 3.13 13.75
N MET A 206 3.59 3.35 12.84
CA MET A 206 2.16 3.10 13.09
C MET A 206 1.85 1.62 13.32
N MET A 207 2.45 0.70 12.56
CA MET A 207 2.27 -0.75 12.74
C MET A 207 2.83 -1.22 14.09
N ILE A 208 4.02 -0.77 14.49
CA ILE A 208 4.61 -1.06 15.80
C ILE A 208 3.69 -0.53 16.92
N GLY A 209 3.25 0.71 16.81
CA GLY A 209 2.34 1.33 17.78
C GLY A 209 1.02 0.56 17.93
N LYS A 210 0.43 0.12 16.81
CA LYS A 210 -0.82 -0.66 16.82
C LYS A 210 -0.64 -2.11 17.27
N LEU A 211 0.53 -2.71 17.05
CA LEU A 211 0.83 -4.04 17.58
C LEU A 211 0.86 -4.03 19.12
N GLY A 212 1.38 -2.95 19.70
CA GLY A 212 1.40 -2.73 21.15
C GLY A 212 2.20 -3.79 21.92
N ASP A 213 3.20 -4.40 21.27
CA ASP A 213 3.97 -5.50 21.81
C ASP A 213 5.47 -5.32 21.53
N PRO A 214 6.20 -4.65 22.43
CA PRO A 214 7.62 -4.34 22.22
C PRO A 214 8.50 -5.60 22.27
N MET A 215 8.00 -6.71 22.83
CA MET A 215 8.75 -7.95 23.00
C MET A 215 8.52 -8.94 21.86
N ALA A 216 7.65 -8.61 20.90
CA ALA A 216 7.35 -9.49 19.80
C ALA A 216 8.60 -9.71 18.92
N PRO A 217 9.03 -10.96 18.66
CA PRO A 217 10.26 -11.21 17.91
C PRO A 217 10.11 -10.72 16.46
N PHE A 218 11.17 -10.09 15.94
CA PHE A 218 11.28 -9.62 14.55
C PHE A 218 10.19 -8.63 14.06
N HIS A 219 9.32 -8.13 14.94
CA HIS A 219 8.16 -7.32 14.54
C HIS A 219 8.57 -6.04 13.80
N ALA A 220 9.62 -5.37 14.26
CA ALA A 220 10.12 -4.14 13.65
C ALA A 220 10.64 -4.38 12.23
N GLN A 221 11.36 -5.48 12.00
CA GLN A 221 11.88 -5.89 10.70
C GLN A 221 10.75 -6.34 9.77
N LEU A 222 9.78 -7.08 10.28
CA LEU A 222 8.60 -7.51 9.54
C LEU A 222 7.79 -6.31 9.05
N PHE A 223 7.49 -5.36 9.94
CA PHE A 223 6.74 -4.16 9.57
C PHE A 223 7.52 -3.22 8.67
N GLU A 224 8.84 -3.10 8.83
CA GLU A 224 9.66 -2.35 7.89
C GLU A 224 9.63 -2.98 6.49
N ALA A 225 9.71 -4.31 6.41
CA ALA A 225 9.65 -5.04 5.14
C ALA A 225 8.31 -4.86 4.41
N ILE A 226 7.20 -4.98 5.13
CA ILE A 226 5.85 -4.74 4.56
C ILE A 226 5.69 -3.28 4.15
N SER A 227 6.10 -2.33 5.01
CA SER A 227 5.99 -0.90 4.74
C SER A 227 6.82 -0.46 3.53
N PHE A 228 8.03 -1.01 3.39
CA PHE A 228 8.88 -0.79 2.22
C PHE A 228 8.19 -1.25 0.94
N ALA A 229 7.62 -2.46 0.94
CA ALA A 229 6.91 -2.98 -0.22
C ALA A 229 5.68 -2.12 -0.59
N ILE A 230 4.93 -1.64 0.39
CA ILE A 230 3.81 -0.70 0.19
C ILE A 230 4.29 0.58 -0.47
N GLU A 231 5.35 1.21 0.04
CA GLU A 231 5.87 2.48 -0.48
C GLU A 231 6.36 2.33 -1.93
N GLN A 232 7.09 1.25 -2.25
CA GLN A 232 7.53 0.98 -3.62
C GLN A 232 6.36 0.77 -4.58
N MET A 233 5.34 0.02 -4.15
CA MET A 233 4.14 -0.21 -4.95
C MET A 233 3.33 1.08 -5.15
N TYR A 234 3.23 1.94 -4.13
CA TYR A 234 2.65 3.27 -4.26
C TYR A 234 3.39 4.12 -5.30
N ASN A 235 4.72 4.15 -5.25
CA ASN A 235 5.54 4.96 -6.16
C ASN A 235 5.38 4.52 -7.62
N LEU A 236 5.23 3.22 -7.87
CA LEU A 236 4.91 2.70 -9.20
C LEU A 236 3.46 3.01 -9.61
N TRP A 237 2.51 2.81 -8.70
CA TRP A 237 1.08 3.03 -8.94
C TRP A 237 0.79 4.49 -9.31
N LYS A 238 1.31 5.47 -8.56
CA LYS A 238 0.97 6.89 -8.77
C LYS A 238 1.36 7.42 -10.16
N VAL A 239 2.47 6.92 -10.73
CA VAL A 239 2.95 7.36 -12.05
C VAL A 239 2.26 6.64 -13.21
N SER A 240 1.58 5.52 -12.92
CA SER A 240 1.02 4.62 -13.93
C SER A 240 -0.50 4.55 -13.92
N THR A 241 -1.14 5.12 -12.90
CA THR A 241 -2.58 5.30 -12.82
C THR A 241 -2.97 6.63 -13.48
N MET A 242 -4.00 6.58 -14.32
CA MET A 242 -4.62 7.74 -14.94
C MET A 242 -5.90 8.13 -14.19
N VAL A 243 -6.14 9.43 -14.07
CA VAL A 243 -7.39 10.02 -13.63
C VAL A 243 -8.22 10.34 -14.86
N THR A 244 -9.35 9.68 -14.99
CA THR A 244 -10.25 9.72 -16.14
C THR A 244 -11.70 9.81 -15.68
N ASN A 245 -12.60 10.12 -16.61
CA ASN A 245 -14.04 10.18 -16.35
C ASN A 245 -14.41 11.15 -15.22
N VAL A 246 -13.59 12.18 -14.99
CA VAL A 246 -14.01 13.32 -14.17
C VAL A 246 -14.94 14.17 -15.05
N MET A 247 -16.23 14.05 -14.80
CA MET A 247 -17.27 14.63 -15.66
C MET A 247 -17.54 16.07 -15.25
N GLY A 248 -17.06 17.03 -16.04
CA GLY A 248 -17.30 18.46 -15.84
C GLY A 248 -18.62 18.90 -16.44
N THR A 249 -19.31 19.81 -15.77
CA THR A 249 -20.56 20.45 -16.25
C THR A 249 -20.73 21.81 -15.58
N GLY A 250 -21.47 22.72 -16.20
CA GLY A 250 -21.70 24.05 -15.65
C GLY A 250 -22.43 24.98 -16.60
N ALA A 251 -22.81 26.14 -16.08
CA ALA A 251 -23.45 27.20 -16.86
C ALA A 251 -22.41 28.06 -17.59
N VAL A 252 -22.81 28.70 -18.68
CA VAL A 252 -22.05 29.76 -19.33
C VAL A 252 -22.57 31.10 -18.84
N ALA A 253 -21.80 31.76 -17.99
CA ALA A 253 -22.25 32.97 -17.27
C ALA A 253 -22.63 34.14 -18.20
N THR A 254 -22.08 34.17 -19.41
CA THR A 254 -22.33 35.22 -20.41
C THR A 254 -23.56 34.96 -21.29
N PHE A 255 -24.23 33.82 -21.15
CA PHE A 255 -25.35 33.45 -21.99
C PHE A 255 -26.62 34.26 -21.66
N ALA A 256 -27.00 35.21 -22.52
CA ALA A 256 -28.13 36.11 -22.31
C ALA A 256 -28.93 36.35 -23.61
N PRO A 257 -29.93 35.49 -23.93
CA PRO A 257 -30.76 35.62 -25.13
C PRO A 257 -31.41 37.03 -25.25
N PRO A 258 -31.55 37.60 -26.46
CA PRO A 258 -31.37 36.96 -27.78
C PRO A 258 -29.91 36.84 -28.23
N VAL A 259 -28.95 37.41 -27.50
CA VAL A 259 -27.53 37.23 -27.80
C VAL A 259 -27.10 35.88 -27.21
N VAL A 260 -26.55 35.02 -28.05
CA VAL A 260 -26.13 33.65 -27.66
C VAL A 260 -24.59 33.59 -27.66
N PRO A 261 -23.88 34.45 -26.91
CA PRO A 261 -22.44 34.46 -26.98
C PRO A 261 -21.92 33.15 -26.36
N ALA A 262 -21.08 32.45 -27.11
CA ALA A 262 -20.30 31.38 -26.53
C ALA A 262 -19.39 31.96 -25.43
N GLY A 263 -19.14 31.19 -24.38
CA GLY A 263 -18.40 31.70 -23.24
C GLY A 263 -17.83 30.60 -22.36
N PRO A 264 -17.05 31.00 -21.33
CA PRO A 264 -16.44 30.06 -20.42
C PRO A 264 -17.48 29.38 -19.54
N VAL A 265 -17.31 28.08 -19.32
CA VAL A 265 -18.15 27.30 -18.40
C VAL A 265 -17.69 27.51 -16.97
N VAL A 266 -18.62 27.75 -16.05
CA VAL A 266 -18.37 27.74 -14.61
C VAL A 266 -19.24 26.69 -13.97
N GLY A 267 -18.63 25.79 -13.20
CA GLY A 267 -19.38 24.70 -12.57
C GLY A 267 -18.51 23.74 -11.78
N ILE A 268 -18.92 22.47 -11.79
CA ILE A 268 -18.30 21.42 -10.99
C ILE A 268 -17.99 20.19 -11.85
N ALA A 269 -17.07 19.37 -11.36
CA ALA A 269 -16.81 18.06 -11.92
C ALA A 269 -16.73 16.99 -10.84
N ASN A 270 -17.18 15.78 -11.19
CA ASN A 270 -17.13 14.62 -10.31
C ASN A 270 -16.67 13.38 -11.10
N MET A 271 -15.86 12.55 -10.46
CA MET A 271 -15.42 11.25 -10.95
C MET A 271 -16.22 10.15 -10.25
N PRO A 272 -17.05 9.37 -10.97
CA PRO A 272 -17.68 8.19 -10.42
C PRO A 272 -16.63 7.07 -10.17
N PRO A 273 -17.01 5.99 -9.48
CA PRO A 273 -16.16 4.80 -9.36
C PRO A 273 -15.60 4.34 -10.70
N GLY A 274 -14.35 3.87 -10.70
CA GLY A 274 -13.65 3.40 -11.90
C GLY A 274 -12.92 4.47 -12.70
N GLY A 275 -12.84 5.72 -12.22
CA GLY A 275 -12.06 6.77 -12.89
C GLY A 275 -10.54 6.71 -12.68
N LEU A 276 -10.06 5.89 -11.74
CA LEU A 276 -8.64 5.59 -11.53
C LEU A 276 -8.25 4.33 -12.31
N VAL A 277 -7.64 4.50 -13.49
CA VAL A 277 -7.41 3.40 -14.46
C VAL A 277 -5.98 3.18 -14.87
#